data_AF-A0A950SRC3-F1
#
_entry.id   AF-A0A950SRC3-F1
#
_cell.length_a   1.000
_cell.length_b   1.000
_cell.length_c   1.000
_cell.angle_alpha   90.00
_cell.angle_beta   90.00
_cell.angle_gamma   90.00
#
_symmetry.space_group_name_H-M   'P 1'
#
loop_
_entity.id
_entity.type
_entity.pdbx_description
1 polymer ?
#
loop_
_entity_poly.entity_id
_entity_poly.type
_entity_poly.pdbx_seq_one_letter_code
_entity_poly.pdbx_strand_id
1 'polypeptide(L)'
;MEHELSWIPHFLNRIDYTYTQASSKSATGFKEAMLPSDYFHRNVFAGFQEDAMGIRDRSVIGADNLLWGSDYPHVESTFPRSRQIIEVILKDCTEEEKAGFARRLFTLSRSDPWLVVPVAHRPHHGTTVTKAIDARTA
;
A
#
# COMPACT_ATOMS: atom_id res chain seq x y z
N MET A 1 13.08 -3.43 5.56
CA MET A 1 13.07 -2.03 5.08
C MET A 1 12.17 -2.02 3.86
N GLU A 2 10.96 -1.53 4.05
CA GLU A 2 10.04 -1.24 2.96
C GLU A 2 10.28 0.18 2.44
N HIS A 3 9.92 0.46 1.19
CA HIS A 3 10.34 1.66 0.48
C HIS A 3 9.49 2.92 0.78
N GLU A 4 8.38 2.76 1.51
CA GLU A 4 7.45 3.83 1.89
C GLU A 4 6.99 4.70 0.69
N LEU A 5 6.43 5.88 0.96
CA LEU A 5 5.64 6.65 -0.01
C LEU A 5 6.27 7.98 -0.42
N SER A 6 6.98 8.64 0.50
CA SER A 6 7.40 10.04 0.40
C SER A 6 8.34 10.37 -0.77
N TRP A 7 8.98 9.36 -1.38
CA TRP A 7 9.79 9.55 -2.58
C TRP A 7 8.95 9.69 -3.86
N ILE A 8 7.73 9.13 -3.87
CA ILE A 8 6.88 9.00 -5.06
C ILE A 8 6.47 10.37 -5.62
N PRO A 9 5.98 11.36 -4.83
CA PRO A 9 5.57 12.65 -5.38
C PRO A 9 6.68 13.35 -6.15
N HIS A 10 7.89 13.35 -5.58
CA HIS A 10 9.06 13.92 -6.24
C HIS A 10 9.41 13.14 -7.51
N PHE A 11 9.43 11.80 -7.43
CA PHE A 11 9.74 10.96 -8.58
C PHE A 11 8.78 11.18 -9.75
N LEU A 12 7.46 11.17 -9.51
CA LEU A 12 6.44 11.42 -10.54
C LEU A 12 6.65 12.78 -11.20
N ASN A 13 6.91 13.82 -10.41
CA ASN A 13 7.19 15.15 -10.96
C ASN A 13 8.44 15.16 -11.85
N ARG A 14 9.52 14.47 -11.43
CA ARG A 14 10.79 14.45 -12.17
C ARG A 14 10.69 13.68 -13.48
N ILE A 15 9.99 12.55 -13.50
CA ILE A 15 9.84 11.75 -14.72
C ILE A 15 8.96 12.46 -15.75
N ASP A 16 7.88 13.11 -15.31
CA ASP A 16 7.02 13.89 -16.20
C ASP A 16 7.74 15.11 -16.75
N TYR A 17 8.41 15.89 -15.89
CA TYR A 17 9.20 17.04 -16.31
C TYR A 17 10.25 16.65 -17.34
N THR A 18 11.01 15.58 -17.08
CA THR A 18 12.05 15.12 -18.00
C THR A 18 11.45 14.66 -19.33
N TYR A 19 10.31 13.97 -19.28
CA TYR A 19 9.58 13.53 -20.46
C TYR A 19 9.09 14.71 -21.31
N THR A 20 8.56 15.78 -20.68
CA THR A 20 8.06 16.96 -21.40
C THR A 20 9.17 17.84 -21.96
N GLN A 21 10.35 17.85 -21.33
CA GLN A 21 11.49 18.68 -21.75
C GLN A 21 12.37 18.03 -22.83
N ALA A 22 12.25 16.71 -23.04
CA ALA A 22 13.00 16.01 -24.07
C ALA A 22 12.64 16.56 -25.46
N SER A 23 13.59 17.27 -26.09
CA SER A 23 13.41 17.98 -27.37
C SER A 23 13.13 17.04 -28.53
N SER A 24 13.65 15.80 -28.47
CA SER A 24 13.04 14.68 -29.15
C SER A 24 12.02 14.07 -28.19
N LYS A 25 10.74 14.36 -28.41
CA LYS A 25 9.74 13.31 -28.18
C LYS A 25 10.27 12.16 -29.04
N SER A 26 10.93 11.19 -28.42
CA SER A 26 11.54 10.09 -29.14
C SER A 26 10.50 9.52 -30.11
N ALA A 27 10.93 8.88 -31.18
CA ALA A 27 10.05 8.21 -32.16
C ALA A 27 9.13 7.12 -31.55
N THR A 28 9.04 7.05 -30.22
CA THR A 28 8.41 6.07 -29.34
C THR A 28 7.67 6.76 -28.18
N GLY A 29 7.02 7.90 -28.43
CA GLY A 29 6.14 8.53 -27.43
C GLY A 29 5.17 7.50 -26.82
N PHE A 30 4.83 7.67 -25.54
CA PHE A 30 3.90 6.76 -24.88
C PHE A 30 2.57 6.71 -25.65
N LYS A 31 1.87 5.56 -25.53
CA LYS A 31 0.57 5.39 -26.19
C LYS A 31 -0.37 6.50 -25.72
N GLU A 32 -1.20 6.98 -26.63
CA GLU A 32 -2.30 7.91 -26.33
C GLU A 32 -1.86 9.25 -25.72
N ALA A 33 -0.61 9.67 -25.92
CA ALA A 33 -0.06 10.91 -25.37
C ALA A 33 -0.10 11.00 -23.82
N MET A 34 -0.10 9.84 -23.16
CA MET A 34 0.00 9.74 -21.70
C MET A 34 1.37 10.20 -21.18
N LEU A 35 1.38 10.74 -19.96
CA LEU A 35 2.58 11.00 -19.18
C LEU A 35 3.06 9.72 -18.48
N PRO A 36 4.37 9.61 -18.15
CA PRO A 36 4.87 8.53 -17.31
C PRO A 36 4.09 8.34 -16.00
N SER A 37 3.67 9.42 -15.35
CA SER A 37 2.85 9.36 -14.13
C SER A 37 1.49 8.69 -14.35
N ASP A 38 0.86 8.88 -15.51
CA ASP A 38 -0.41 8.21 -15.83
C ASP A 38 -0.24 6.67 -15.85
N TYR A 39 0.92 6.18 -16.30
CA TYR A 39 1.22 4.75 -16.22
C TYR A 39 1.46 4.30 -14.77
N PHE A 40 2.08 5.12 -13.95
CA PHE A 40 2.23 4.82 -12.53
C PHE A 40 0.85 4.66 -11.88
N HIS A 41 -0.04 5.65 -12.03
CA HIS A 41 -1.38 5.62 -11.44
C HIS A 41 -2.22 4.44 -11.94
N ARG A 42 -2.01 3.97 -13.17
CA ARG A 42 -2.74 2.80 -13.70
C ARG A 42 -2.19 1.46 -13.22
N ASN A 43 -0.88 1.33 -13.01
CA ASN A 43 -0.24 0.00 -12.94
C ASN A 43 0.57 -0.25 -11.67
N VAL A 44 0.78 0.76 -10.81
CA VAL A 44 1.66 0.63 -9.64
C VAL A 44 0.86 0.83 -8.37
N PHE A 45 1.10 -0.04 -7.38
CA PHE A 45 0.66 0.14 -6.01
C PHE A 45 1.87 0.31 -5.10
N ALA A 46 1.73 1.13 -4.06
CA ALA A 46 2.78 1.42 -3.08
C ALA A 46 2.31 1.03 -1.67
N GLY A 47 3.11 0.17 -1.03
CA GLY A 47 2.93 -0.22 0.36
C GLY A 47 3.48 0.83 1.33
N PHE A 48 2.83 0.99 2.47
CA PHE A 48 3.30 1.85 3.56
C PHE A 48 2.94 1.28 4.92
N GLN A 49 3.72 1.67 5.94
CA GLN A 49 3.45 1.29 7.33
C GLN A 49 3.12 2.51 8.19
N GLU A 50 4.04 3.48 8.23
CA GLU A 50 3.96 4.64 9.12
C GLU A 50 4.35 5.99 8.46
N ASP A 51 4.46 6.05 7.13
CA ASP A 51 4.89 7.26 6.39
C ASP A 51 3.81 8.37 6.34
N ALA A 52 3.75 9.18 7.39
CA ALA A 52 2.88 10.35 7.48
C ALA A 52 3.17 11.40 6.38
N MET A 53 4.41 11.51 5.91
CA MET A 53 4.79 12.47 4.88
C MET A 53 4.21 12.07 3.53
N GLY A 54 4.30 10.79 3.16
CA GLY A 54 3.67 10.30 1.95
C GLY A 54 2.14 10.33 2.00
N ILE A 55 1.53 10.10 3.16
CA ILE A 55 0.07 10.23 3.32
C ILE A 55 -0.41 11.68 3.14
N ARG A 56 0.40 12.66 3.55
CA ARG A 56 0.10 14.07 3.29
C ARG A 56 0.00 14.38 1.79
N ASP A 57 0.84 13.73 0.99
CA ASP A 57 0.92 13.92 -0.46
C ASP A 57 0.17 12.84 -1.26
N ARG A 58 -0.71 12.06 -0.61
CA ARG A 58 -1.46 10.94 -1.22
C ARG A 58 -2.27 11.33 -2.45
N SER A 59 -2.70 12.58 -2.57
CA SER A 59 -3.43 13.08 -3.74
C SER A 59 -2.55 13.16 -4.99
N VAL A 60 -1.24 13.37 -4.81
CA VAL A 60 -0.24 13.31 -5.90
C VAL A 60 0.09 11.85 -6.25
N ILE A 61 0.22 11.00 -5.23
CA ILE A 61 0.53 9.58 -5.40
C ILE A 61 -0.65 8.81 -6.02
N GLY A 62 -1.88 9.25 -5.76
CA GLY A 62 -3.12 8.53 -6.03
C GLY A 62 -3.50 7.70 -4.81
N ALA A 63 -4.54 8.11 -4.08
CA ALA A 63 -5.01 7.38 -2.90
C ALA A 63 -5.40 5.93 -3.24
N ASP A 64 -5.93 5.69 -4.44
CA ASP A 64 -6.27 4.35 -4.93
C ASP A 64 -5.05 3.45 -5.17
N ASN A 65 -3.84 4.01 -5.21
CA ASN A 65 -2.58 3.30 -5.40
C ASN A 65 -1.90 2.91 -4.08
N LEU A 66 -2.46 3.31 -2.93
CA LEU A 66 -1.85 3.09 -1.62
C LEU A 66 -2.37 1.82 -0.94
N LEU A 67 -1.46 1.10 -0.29
CA LEU A 67 -1.73 -0.14 0.43
C LEU A 67 -1.11 -0.06 1.83
N TRP A 68 -1.91 -0.29 2.86
CA TRP A 68 -1.36 -0.36 4.22
C TRP A 68 -0.94 -1.79 4.56
N GLY A 69 0.23 -1.94 5.18
CA GLY A 69 0.71 -3.20 5.75
C GLY A 69 1.47 -2.94 7.06
N SER A 70 1.46 -3.92 7.97
CA SER A 70 2.19 -3.78 9.23
C SER A 70 3.63 -4.31 9.19
N ASP A 71 4.00 -5.04 8.13
CA ASP A 71 5.28 -5.76 7.99
C ASP A 71 5.60 -6.70 9.17
N TYR A 72 4.58 -7.29 9.80
CA TYR A 72 4.82 -8.25 10.88
C TYR A 72 5.39 -9.56 10.29
N PRO A 73 6.42 -10.19 10.92
CA PRO A 73 6.98 -9.94 12.24
C PRO A 73 8.32 -9.19 12.23
N HIS A 74 8.59 -8.37 11.21
CA HIS A 74 9.85 -7.67 11.09
C HIS A 74 10.10 -6.70 12.25
N VAL A 75 11.36 -6.33 12.49
CA VAL A 75 11.74 -5.50 13.65
C VAL A 75 11.23 -4.06 13.51
N GLU A 76 11.13 -3.60 12.27
CA GLU A 76 10.53 -2.33 11.86
C GLU A 76 9.00 -2.35 11.87
N SER A 77 8.37 -3.51 12.13
CA SER A 77 6.93 -3.65 12.12
C SER A 77 6.27 -2.66 13.07
N THR A 78 5.15 -2.10 12.62
CA THR A 78 4.30 -1.27 13.48
C THR A 78 3.59 -2.06 14.58
N PHE A 79 3.57 -3.40 14.51
CA PHE A 79 2.96 -4.25 15.55
C PHE A 79 3.77 -4.18 16.87
N PRO A 80 3.12 -4.15 18.05
CA PRO A 80 1.68 -4.25 18.32
C PRO A 80 0.94 -2.91 18.32
N ARG A 81 1.59 -1.81 17.93
CA ARG A 81 1.04 -0.45 18.00
C ARG A 81 0.39 0.04 16.70
N SER A 82 0.22 -0.84 15.71
CA SER A 82 -0.28 -0.49 14.36
C SER A 82 -1.53 0.38 14.38
N ARG A 83 -2.51 0.05 15.22
CA ARG A 83 -3.77 0.82 15.30
C ARG A 83 -3.54 2.27 15.75
N GLN A 84 -2.71 2.47 16.77
CA GLN A 84 -2.42 3.79 17.33
C GLN A 84 -1.68 4.66 16.30
N ILE A 85 -0.76 4.05 15.56
CA ILE A 85 0.02 4.73 14.52
C ILE A 85 -0.90 5.16 13.36
N ILE A 86 -1.71 4.24 12.83
CA ILE A 86 -2.65 4.50 11.73
C ILE A 86 -3.66 5.60 12.09
N GLU A 87 -4.22 5.56 13.31
CA GLU A 87 -5.16 6.57 13.79
C GLU A 87 -4.56 7.99 13.74
N VAL A 88 -3.25 8.12 14.01
CA VAL A 88 -2.55 9.40 13.93
C VAL A 88 -2.25 9.80 12.49
N ILE A 89 -1.67 8.90 11.68
CA ILE A 89 -1.20 9.27 10.34
C ILE A 89 -2.35 9.43 9.32
N LEU A 90 -3.47 8.74 9.53
CA LEU A 90 -4.64 8.80 8.65
C LEU A 90 -5.72 9.77 9.16
N LYS A 91 -5.42 10.61 10.15
CA LYS A 91 -6.40 11.52 10.77
C LYS A 91 -7.08 12.45 9.76
N ASP A 92 -6.37 12.83 8.71
CA ASP A 92 -6.83 13.76 7.65
C ASP A 92 -7.31 13.02 6.39
N CYS A 93 -7.39 11.68 6.42
CA CYS A 93 -7.93 10.86 5.34
C CYS A 93 -9.44 10.65 5.50
N THR A 94 -10.16 10.55 4.39
CA THR A 94 -11.59 10.18 4.41
C THR A 94 -11.76 8.70 4.74
N GLU A 95 -12.97 8.30 5.14
CA GLU A 95 -13.28 6.90 5.42
C GLU A 95 -13.19 6.03 4.15
N GLU A 96 -13.47 6.60 2.98
CA GLU A 96 -13.31 5.95 1.69
C GLU A 96 -11.84 5.64 1.38
N GLU A 97 -10.94 6.62 1.63
CA GLU A 97 -9.49 6.46 1.47
C GLU A 97 -8.97 5.36 2.40
N LYS A 98 -9.30 5.45 3.70
CA LYS A 98 -8.92 4.44 4.71
C LYS A 98 -9.39 3.03 4.32
N ALA A 99 -10.63 2.90 3.87
CA ALA A 99 -11.17 1.64 3.40
C ALA A 99 -10.51 1.15 2.10
N GLY A 100 -10.04 2.06 1.26
CA GLY A 100 -9.27 1.76 0.05
C GLY A 100 -7.93 1.10 0.37
N PHE A 101 -7.18 1.68 1.31
CA PHE A 101 -5.83 1.23 1.68
C PHE A 101 -5.81 -0.22 2.21
N ALA A 102 -6.90 -0.69 2.80
CA ALA A 102 -7.02 -2.05 3.34
C ALA A 102 -7.50 -3.10 2.30
N ARG A 103 -8.16 -2.68 1.22
CA ARG A 103 -8.99 -3.56 0.38
C ARG A 103 -8.31 -4.09 -0.88
N ARG A 104 -7.16 -3.54 -1.28
CA ARG A 104 -6.73 -3.66 -2.68
C ARG A 104 -5.68 -4.75 -2.99
N LEU A 105 -5.14 -5.47 -1.99
CA LEU A 105 -4.21 -6.59 -2.26
C LEU A 105 -4.88 -7.98 -2.28
N PHE A 106 -6.03 -8.12 -1.62
CA PHE A 106 -6.86 -9.32 -1.67
C PHE A 106 -8.29 -8.83 -1.90
N THR A 107 -9.05 -9.46 -2.78
CA THR A 107 -10.46 -9.10 -3.07
C THR A 107 -11.33 -9.34 -1.84
N LEU A 108 -11.15 -8.51 -0.80
CA LEU A 108 -11.84 -8.62 0.46
C LEU A 108 -13.17 -7.90 0.35
N SER A 109 -14.23 -8.62 0.70
CA SER A 109 -15.58 -8.09 0.82
C SER A 109 -15.64 -7.09 1.98
N ARG A 110 -16.56 -6.12 1.89
CA ARG A 110 -16.91 -5.20 3.01
C ARG A 110 -17.28 -5.93 4.31
N SER A 111 -17.58 -7.22 4.25
CA SER A 111 -17.93 -8.09 5.38
C SER A 111 -16.76 -8.84 6.00
N ASP A 112 -15.53 -8.66 5.52
CA ASP A 112 -14.41 -9.51 5.96
C ASP A 112 -13.87 -9.06 7.34
N PRO A 113 -13.85 -9.96 8.34
CA PRO A 113 -13.46 -9.64 9.72
C PRO A 113 -11.94 -9.43 9.90
N TRP A 114 -11.16 -9.48 8.82
CA TRP A 114 -9.69 -9.39 8.82
C TRP A 114 -9.12 -7.96 8.96
N LEU A 115 -9.96 -6.95 9.16
CA LEU A 115 -9.54 -5.61 9.60
C LEU A 115 -8.82 -5.63 10.97
N VAL A 116 -8.82 -6.78 11.66
CA VAL A 116 -8.00 -7.06 12.83
C VAL A 116 -7.42 -8.47 12.66
N VAL A 117 -6.09 -8.59 12.52
CA VAL A 117 -5.43 -9.90 12.64
C VAL A 117 -5.69 -10.39 14.08
N PRO A 118 -6.28 -11.59 14.29
CA PRO A 118 -6.49 -12.10 15.63
C PRO A 118 -5.14 -12.23 16.35
N VAL A 119 -5.10 -11.81 17.62
CA VAL A 119 -3.96 -12.03 18.51
C VAL A 119 -3.67 -13.53 18.58
N ALA A 120 -2.68 -13.99 17.82
CA ALA A 120 -2.05 -15.27 18.07
C ALA A 120 -1.13 -15.08 19.29
N HIS A 121 -1.67 -15.30 20.49
CA HIS A 121 -0.86 -15.50 21.67
C HIS A 121 -0.04 -16.78 21.45
N ARG A 122 1.27 -16.66 21.16
CA ARG A 122 2.15 -17.84 21.09
C ARG A 122 2.20 -18.49 22.46
N PRO A 123 1.86 -19.79 22.62
CA PRO A 123 2.34 -20.54 23.75
C PRO A 123 3.84 -20.78 23.58
N HIS A 124 4.59 -20.57 24.64
CA HIS A 124 5.98 -20.97 24.73
C HIS A 124 6.10 -22.50 24.66
N HIS A 125 7.03 -22.96 23.81
CA HIS A 125 7.63 -24.30 23.76
C HIS A 125 6.79 -25.47 23.22
N GLY A 126 7.12 -25.87 21.99
CA GLY A 126 7.24 -27.27 21.58
C GLY A 126 5.96 -28.08 21.43
N THR A 127 5.23 -27.92 20.33
CA THR A 127 4.44 -29.03 19.75
C THR A 127 4.25 -28.81 18.24
N THR A 128 4.59 -29.81 17.45
CA THR A 128 4.38 -29.89 15.99
C THR A 128 2.90 -29.71 15.65
N VAL A 129 2.57 -28.80 14.73
CA VAL A 129 1.21 -28.70 14.17
C VAL A 129 1.21 -29.25 12.75
N THR A 130 0.56 -30.41 12.59
CA THR A 130 0.23 -31.05 11.33
C THR A 130 -0.72 -30.16 10.52
N LYS A 131 -0.42 -29.92 9.25
CA LYS A 131 -1.37 -29.34 8.29
C LYS A 131 -2.58 -30.27 8.17
N ALA A 132 -3.75 -29.82 8.62
CA ALA A 132 -5.02 -30.37 8.15
C ALA A 132 -5.48 -29.52 6.96
N ILE A 133 -5.26 -30.05 5.76
CA ILE A 133 -6.09 -29.76 4.59
C ILE A 133 -7.42 -30.46 4.90
N ASP A 134 -8.54 -29.75 4.83
CA ASP A 134 -9.82 -30.41 4.58
C ASP A 134 -10.56 -29.72 3.44
N ALA A 135 -11.09 -30.58 2.59
CA ALA A 135 -11.72 -30.31 1.34
C ALA A 135 -13.21 -30.63 1.46
N ARG A 136 -14.01 -29.80 0.78
CA ARG A 136 -15.35 -30.05 0.23
C ARG A 136 -16.58 -29.71 1.10
N THR A 137 -17.55 -29.18 0.33
CA THR A 137 -19.02 -29.32 0.43
C THR A 137 -19.74 -28.49 1.50
N ALA A 138 -20.41 -27.42 1.09
CA ALA A 138 -21.76 -27.43 0.52
C ALA A 138 -22.01 -26.13 -0.27
#